data_AF-A0A1C4UN26-F1
#
_entry.id   AF-A0A1C4UN26-F1
#
_cell.length_a   1.000
_cell.length_b   1.000
_cell.length_c   1.000
_cell.angle_alpha   90.00
_cell.angle_beta   90.00
_cell.angle_gamma   90.00
#
_symmetry.space_group_name_H-M   'P 1'
#
loop_
_entity.id
_entity.type
_entity.pdbx_description
1 polymer ?
#
loop_
_entity_poly.entity_id
_entity_poly.type
_entity_poly.pdbx_seq_one_letter_code
_entity_poly.pdbx_strand_id
1 'polypeptide(L)'
;MTRPESRRQRVTALLGTPFGLAVLACLVLAGWAAWSGGALDGPIARQVRTTSFYADPGLDVDRAAAERIIGNRRLVVVLRSPDADLRGTCKQVKQAADGTVVLVLSRDGDDYDTYGCALVPGYDKKNLGKAAAAEMVIGRGIDTFADRPLEAVKVIAVNYDRLVKAGTVPDGARTISPSLPRFLLAAAAVLGVVAAATALYLGGRRAGRLAAARRVRRDELTDSRSALGAATAGLAQQIIDLDPQYALVHGRRGGDDSSFGRRYRQLTSDHAALLDRLAALDDADEAAVRKLVRRVESLSRQAQALADGHPAPNDPPQREK
;
A
#
# COMPACT_ATOMS: atom_id res chain seq x y z
N MET A 1 -2.83 10.42 30.21
CA MET A 1 -1.58 9.63 30.10
C MET A 1 -1.67 8.74 28.87
N THR A 2 -1.13 9.18 27.74
CA THR A 2 -1.09 8.41 26.48
C THR A 2 0.16 7.54 26.47
N ARG A 3 -0.02 6.21 26.48
CA ARG A 3 1.06 5.23 26.37
C ARG A 3 1.82 5.45 25.04
N PRO A 4 3.15 5.49 25.04
CA PRO A 4 3.92 5.52 23.81
C PRO A 4 3.83 4.12 23.18
N GLU A 5 2.86 3.90 22.29
CA GLU A 5 2.87 2.75 21.39
C GLU A 5 4.19 2.76 20.62
N SER A 6 5.01 1.75 20.88
CA SER A 6 6.33 1.62 20.25
C SER A 6 6.16 1.64 18.72
N ARG A 7 6.96 2.46 18.02
CA ARG A 7 6.96 2.55 16.55
C ARG A 7 6.96 1.17 15.86
N ARG A 8 7.55 0.15 16.50
CA ARG A 8 7.58 -1.24 16.02
C ARG A 8 6.19 -1.86 15.87
N GLN A 9 5.30 -1.69 16.84
CA GLN A 9 3.94 -2.28 16.79
C GLN A 9 3.09 -1.70 15.66
N ARG A 10 3.25 -0.40 15.35
CA ARG A 10 2.54 0.23 14.24
C ARG A 10 3.04 -0.23 12.87
N VAL A 11 4.35 -0.45 12.73
CA VAL A 11 4.93 -0.96 11.48
C VAL A 11 4.52 -2.42 11.23
N THR A 12 4.54 -3.26 12.26
CA THR A 12 4.08 -4.65 12.14
C THR A 12 2.57 -4.75 11.88
N ALA A 13 1.76 -3.89 12.50
CA ALA A 13 0.34 -3.82 12.22
C ALA A 13 0.05 -3.34 10.78
N LEU A 14 0.85 -2.40 10.25
CA LEU A 14 0.71 -1.95 8.86
C LEU A 14 1.07 -3.06 7.87
N LEU A 15 2.15 -3.80 8.12
CA LEU A 15 2.64 -4.90 7.28
C LEU A 15 1.72 -6.13 7.29
N GLY A 16 0.89 -6.29 8.32
CA GLY A 16 -0.13 -7.34 8.41
C GLY A 16 -1.38 -7.07 7.57
N THR A 17 -1.49 -5.90 6.93
CA THR A 17 -2.63 -5.56 6.06
C THR A 17 -2.28 -5.81 4.58
N PRO A 18 -3.27 -6.13 3.73
CA PRO A 18 -3.03 -6.25 2.28
C PRO A 18 -2.44 -4.96 1.68
N PHE A 19 -2.73 -3.80 2.28
CA PHE A 19 -2.14 -2.51 1.93
C PHE A 19 -0.64 -2.44 2.23
N GLY A 20 -0.20 -2.86 3.42
CA GLY A 20 1.22 -2.87 3.77
C GLY A 20 2.02 -3.83 2.90
N LEU A 21 1.45 -4.99 2.55
CA LEU A 21 2.05 -5.93 1.60
C LEU A 21 2.18 -5.34 0.20
N ALA A 22 1.16 -4.64 -0.30
CA ALA A 22 1.22 -3.98 -1.60
C ALA A 22 2.29 -2.87 -1.64
N VAL A 23 2.38 -2.04 -0.60
CA VAL A 23 3.42 -1.01 -0.48
C VAL A 23 4.82 -1.64 -0.41
N LEU A 24 4.97 -2.73 0.34
CA LEU A 24 6.25 -3.43 0.43
C LEU A 24 6.65 -4.05 -0.92
N ALA A 25 5.71 -4.67 -1.63
CA ALA A 25 5.94 -5.19 -2.98
C ALA A 25 6.36 -4.06 -3.94
N CYS A 26 5.71 -2.90 -3.87
CA CYS A 26 6.08 -1.74 -4.65
C CYS A 26 7.47 -1.17 -4.28
N LEU A 27 7.83 -1.13 -2.99
CA LEU A 27 9.16 -0.71 -2.54
C LEU A 27 10.24 -1.70 -3.01
N VAL A 28 9.96 -3.00 -2.97
CA VAL A 28 10.86 -4.04 -3.48
C VAL A 28 11.04 -3.87 -4.99
N LEU A 29 9.97 -3.66 -5.75
CA LEU A 29 10.04 -3.42 -7.20
C LEU A 29 10.78 -2.12 -7.53
N ALA A 30 10.55 -1.04 -6.77
CA ALA A 30 11.25 0.23 -6.94
C ALA A 30 12.74 0.10 -6.62
N GLY A 31 13.08 -0.62 -5.54
CA GLY A 31 14.46 -0.94 -5.19
C GLY A 31 15.13 -1.80 -6.26
N TRP A 32 14.43 -2.81 -6.77
CA TRP A 32 14.91 -3.65 -7.87
C TRP A 32 15.14 -2.84 -9.14
N ALA A 33 14.20 -1.97 -9.50
CA ALA A 33 14.30 -1.11 -10.69
C ALA A 33 15.46 -0.10 -10.55
N ALA A 34 15.62 0.52 -9.37
CA ALA A 34 16.73 1.43 -9.10
C ALA A 34 18.09 0.72 -9.12
N TRP A 35 18.17 -0.48 -8.52
CA TRP A 35 19.37 -1.31 -8.51
C TRP A 35 19.76 -1.74 -9.93
N SER A 36 18.82 -2.32 -10.68
CA SER A 36 19.04 -2.73 -12.08
C SER A 36 19.30 -1.55 -13.02
N GLY A 37 18.73 -0.38 -12.71
CA GLY A 37 18.95 0.87 -13.41
C GLY A 37 20.34 1.48 -13.17
N GLY A 38 21.12 0.98 -12.21
CA GLY A 38 22.46 1.46 -11.91
C GLY A 38 22.51 2.71 -11.04
N ALA A 39 21.48 2.97 -10.23
CA ALA A 39 21.50 4.07 -9.27
C ALA A 39 22.64 3.93 -8.24
N LEU A 40 23.10 2.70 -8.02
CA LEU A 40 24.23 2.37 -7.14
C LEU A 40 25.51 2.03 -7.90
N ASP A 41 25.57 2.31 -9.21
CA ASP A 41 26.75 2.04 -10.01
C ASP A 41 27.91 2.95 -9.61
N GLY A 42 29.08 2.33 -9.46
CA GLY A 42 30.36 3.02 -9.31
C GLY A 42 30.72 3.85 -10.54
N PRO A 43 31.72 4.74 -10.43
CA PRO A 43 32.09 5.67 -11.50
C PRO A 43 32.45 4.96 -12.81
N ILE A 44 33.15 3.82 -12.72
CA ILE A 44 33.58 3.01 -13.87
C ILE A 44 32.36 2.39 -14.57
N ALA A 45 31.45 1.80 -13.80
CA ALA A 45 30.25 1.16 -14.34
C ALA A 45 29.36 2.17 -15.09
N ARG A 46 29.21 3.40 -14.57
CA ARG A 46 28.46 4.46 -15.28
C ARG A 46 29.05 4.79 -16.64
N GLN A 47 30.38 4.90 -16.71
CA GLN A 47 31.05 5.23 -17.97
C GLN A 47 31.00 4.06 -18.95
N VAL A 48 31.28 2.85 -18.47
CA VAL A 48 31.17 1.62 -19.25
C VAL A 48 29.77 1.43 -19.82
N ARG A 49 28.68 1.90 -19.20
CA ARG A 49 27.33 1.81 -19.80
C ARG A 49 27.21 2.54 -21.13
N THR A 50 27.95 3.63 -21.31
CA THR A 50 27.86 4.52 -22.48
C THR A 50 29.05 4.40 -23.42
N THR A 51 30.19 3.89 -22.96
CA THR A 51 31.42 3.76 -23.76
C THR A 51 31.90 2.31 -23.81
N SER A 52 32.68 1.98 -24.84
CA SER A 52 33.34 0.67 -24.99
C SER A 52 34.77 0.67 -24.41
N PHE A 53 35.28 1.84 -24.03
CA PHE A 53 36.60 1.99 -23.42
C PHE A 53 36.52 2.84 -22.15
N TYR A 54 37.28 2.45 -21.13
CA TYR A 54 37.52 3.23 -19.93
C TYR A 54 39.01 3.24 -19.62
N ALA A 55 39.52 4.38 -19.18
CA ALA A 55 40.86 4.49 -18.61
C ALA A 55 40.80 5.29 -17.31
N ASP A 56 41.52 4.85 -16.28
CA ASP A 56 41.65 5.60 -15.02
C ASP A 56 42.19 7.02 -15.27
N PRO A 57 41.82 8.00 -14.44
CA PRO A 57 42.39 9.35 -14.52
C PRO A 57 43.92 9.31 -14.36
N GLY A 58 44.63 10.05 -15.21
CA GLY A 58 46.10 10.12 -15.18
C GLY A 58 46.82 9.12 -16.10
N LEU A 59 46.10 8.21 -16.77
CA LEU A 59 46.65 7.38 -17.84
C LEU A 59 46.58 8.13 -19.17
N ASP A 60 47.73 8.28 -19.83
CA ASP A 60 47.83 8.95 -21.13
C ASP A 60 47.39 8.01 -22.27
N VAL A 61 46.10 8.07 -22.60
CA VAL A 61 45.53 7.32 -23.72
C VAL A 61 44.40 8.10 -24.39
N ASP A 62 44.39 8.13 -25.72
CA ASP A 62 43.28 8.68 -26.49
C ASP A 62 42.08 7.72 -26.43
N ARG A 63 41.15 8.04 -25.51
CA ARG A 63 39.92 7.26 -25.29
C ARG A 63 39.05 7.21 -26.54
N ALA A 64 38.97 8.30 -27.31
CA ALA A 64 38.14 8.35 -28.51
C ALA A 64 38.73 7.49 -29.64
N ALA A 65 40.06 7.44 -29.76
CA ALA A 65 40.72 6.51 -30.67
C ALA A 65 40.49 5.05 -30.25
N ALA A 66 40.62 4.73 -28.96
CA ALA A 66 40.34 3.39 -28.44
C ALA A 66 38.89 2.95 -28.69
N GLU A 67 37.92 3.83 -28.45
CA GLU A 67 36.50 3.58 -28.76
C GLU A 67 36.27 3.34 -30.25
N ARG A 68 36.93 4.10 -31.13
CA ARG A 68 36.87 3.88 -32.59
C ARG A 68 37.46 2.53 -33.01
N ILE A 69 38.55 2.10 -32.38
CA ILE A 69 39.16 0.78 -32.64
C ILE A 69 38.20 -0.34 -32.23
N ILE A 70 37.61 -0.25 -31.05
CA ILE A 70 36.64 -1.25 -30.56
C ILE A 70 35.36 -1.23 -31.40
N GLY A 71 34.90 -0.04 -31.77
CA GLY A 71 33.70 0.15 -32.57
C GLY A 71 32.44 -0.42 -31.90
N ASN A 72 31.60 -1.08 -32.69
CA ASN A 72 30.31 -1.60 -32.24
C ASN A 72 30.37 -2.99 -31.59
N ARG A 73 31.57 -3.58 -31.40
CA ARG A 73 31.75 -4.92 -30.85
C ARG A 73 31.12 -5.04 -29.45
N ARG A 74 30.70 -6.25 -29.05
CA ARG A 74 30.30 -6.55 -27.66
C ARG A 74 31.53 -6.75 -26.77
N LEU A 75 32.37 -5.72 -26.76
CA LEU A 75 33.66 -5.69 -26.11
C LEU A 75 33.78 -4.40 -25.31
N VAL A 76 34.23 -4.53 -24.06
CA VAL A 76 34.61 -3.41 -23.22
C VAL A 76 36.04 -3.61 -22.75
N VAL A 77 36.88 -2.59 -22.91
CA VAL A 77 38.24 -2.59 -22.37
C VAL A 77 38.34 -1.54 -21.27
N VAL A 78 38.84 -1.96 -20.10
CA VAL A 78 38.96 -1.12 -18.91
C VAL A 78 40.43 -1.07 -18.50
N LEU A 79 41.10 0.04 -18.77
CA LEU A 79 42.47 0.28 -18.36
C LEU A 79 42.49 0.94 -16.98
N ARG A 80 43.13 0.28 -16.01
CA ARG A 80 43.24 0.71 -14.62
C ARG A 80 44.66 1.15 -14.30
N SER A 81 44.81 1.93 -13.23
CA SER A 81 46.10 2.26 -12.64
C SER A 81 46.85 0.98 -12.22
N PRO A 82 48.19 1.04 -12.11
CA PRO A 82 48.97 -0.04 -11.51
C PRO A 82 48.42 -0.44 -10.13
N ASP A 83 48.56 -1.72 -9.77
CA ASP A 83 48.10 -2.31 -8.50
C ASP A 83 46.57 -2.27 -8.27
N ALA A 84 45.78 -1.89 -9.27
CA ALA A 84 44.33 -1.86 -9.14
C ALA A 84 43.72 -3.27 -9.03
N ASP A 85 42.67 -3.43 -8.21
CA ASP A 85 41.92 -4.68 -8.15
C ASP A 85 41.10 -4.92 -9.43
N LEU A 86 41.68 -5.68 -10.37
CA LEU A 86 41.06 -6.02 -11.65
C LEU A 86 39.81 -6.88 -11.47
N ARG A 87 39.84 -7.81 -10.50
CA ARG A 87 38.70 -8.68 -10.18
C ARG A 87 37.55 -7.88 -9.59
N GLY A 88 37.85 -6.97 -8.68
CA GLY A 88 36.88 -6.01 -8.12
C GLY A 88 36.27 -5.14 -9.21
N THR A 89 37.07 -4.71 -10.18
CA THR A 89 36.59 -3.95 -11.34
C THR A 89 35.57 -4.73 -12.15
N CYS A 90 35.85 -5.99 -12.47
CA CYS A 90 34.87 -6.84 -13.17
C CYS A 90 33.54 -6.96 -12.39
N LYS A 91 33.59 -7.14 -11.06
CA LYS A 91 32.38 -7.17 -10.23
C LYS A 91 31.57 -5.88 -10.32
N GLN A 92 32.24 -4.73 -10.36
CA GLN A 92 31.57 -3.43 -10.45
C GLN A 92 30.88 -3.23 -11.80
N VAL A 93 31.50 -3.65 -12.90
CA VAL A 93 30.96 -3.43 -14.26
C VAL A 93 30.01 -4.54 -14.72
N LYS A 94 29.86 -5.62 -13.95
CA LYS A 94 29.05 -6.81 -14.28
C LYS A 94 27.68 -6.46 -14.84
N GLN A 95 26.98 -5.52 -14.22
CA GLN A 95 25.62 -5.15 -14.61
C GLN A 95 25.59 -4.13 -15.76
N ALA A 96 26.62 -3.27 -15.85
CA ALA A 96 26.76 -2.26 -16.89
C ALA A 96 27.17 -2.85 -18.25
N ALA A 97 27.90 -3.97 -18.23
CA ALA A 97 28.46 -4.65 -19.38
C ALA A 97 27.85 -6.04 -19.60
N ASP A 98 26.67 -6.29 -19.05
CA ASP A 98 25.95 -7.55 -19.25
C ASP A 98 25.72 -7.82 -20.75
N GLY A 99 25.97 -9.06 -21.18
CA GLY A 99 25.96 -9.46 -22.58
C GLY A 99 27.23 -9.15 -23.38
N THR A 100 28.30 -8.69 -22.76
CA THR A 100 29.57 -8.33 -23.44
C THR A 100 30.78 -9.04 -22.82
N VAL A 101 31.88 -9.09 -23.57
CA VAL A 101 33.18 -9.51 -23.03
C VAL A 101 33.89 -8.28 -22.49
N VAL A 102 34.30 -8.33 -21.23
CA VAL A 102 35.06 -7.26 -20.58
C VAL A 102 36.48 -7.73 -20.40
N LEU A 103 37.45 -6.90 -20.74
CA LEU A 103 38.85 -7.09 -20.41
C LEU A 103 39.32 -5.92 -19.56
N VAL A 104 39.69 -6.21 -18.31
CA VAL A 104 40.31 -5.25 -17.41
C VAL A 104 41.82 -5.42 -17.48
N LEU A 105 42.55 -4.32 -17.60
CA LEU A 105 43.99 -4.29 -17.79
C LEU A 105 44.60 -3.32 -16.77
N SER A 106 45.72 -3.67 -16.17
CA SER A 106 46.60 -2.72 -15.47
C SER A 106 48.03 -2.92 -15.94
N ARG A 107 48.80 -1.84 -16.00
CA ARG A 107 50.22 -1.94 -16.32
C ARG A 107 50.97 -2.56 -15.15
N ASP A 108 51.78 -3.57 -15.42
CA ASP A 108 52.75 -4.16 -14.48
C ASP A 108 54.14 -4.16 -15.13
N GLY A 109 54.94 -3.13 -14.83
CA GLY A 109 56.24 -2.93 -15.48
C GLY A 109 56.15 -2.80 -17.01
N ASP A 110 56.71 -3.77 -17.71
CA ASP A 110 56.78 -3.89 -19.17
C ASP A 110 55.67 -4.78 -19.76
N ASP A 111 54.77 -5.30 -18.92
CA ASP A 111 53.67 -6.18 -19.30
C ASP A 111 52.31 -5.61 -18.84
N TYR A 112 51.22 -6.30 -19.22
CA TYR A 112 49.88 -6.03 -18.69
C TYR A 112 49.38 -7.17 -17.81
N ASP A 113 49.01 -6.82 -16.58
CA ASP A 113 48.11 -7.65 -15.80
C ASP A 113 46.71 -7.59 -16.41
N THR A 114 46.13 -8.75 -16.68
CA THR A 114 44.82 -8.85 -17.34
C THR A 114 43.82 -9.65 -16.53
N TYR A 115 42.58 -9.19 -16.55
CA TYR A 115 41.45 -9.92 -16.01
C TYR A 115 40.28 -9.84 -16.98
N GLY A 116 40.09 -10.93 -17.73
CA GLY A 116 38.92 -11.10 -18.58
C GLY A 116 37.71 -11.48 -17.73
N CYS A 117 36.55 -10.95 -18.08
CA CYS A 117 35.29 -11.53 -17.64
C CYS A 117 34.25 -11.57 -18.76
N ALA A 118 33.88 -12.80 -19.12
CA ALA A 118 32.86 -13.05 -20.13
C ALA A 118 31.47 -12.93 -19.50
N LEU A 119 30.83 -11.76 -19.64
CA LEU A 119 29.50 -11.48 -19.12
C LEU A 119 28.41 -11.90 -20.13
N VAL A 120 28.59 -13.04 -20.80
CA VAL A 120 27.69 -13.50 -21.87
C VAL A 120 26.66 -14.49 -21.29
N PRO A 121 25.35 -14.33 -21.59
CA PRO A 121 24.32 -15.26 -21.11
C PRO A 121 24.61 -16.73 -21.44
N GLY A 122 24.52 -17.60 -20.44
CA GLY A 122 24.70 -19.05 -20.59
C GLY A 122 26.14 -19.55 -20.44
N TYR A 123 27.11 -18.65 -20.22
CA TYR A 123 28.52 -18.99 -20.01
C TYR A 123 28.76 -19.49 -18.57
N ASP A 124 27.92 -19.06 -17.64
CA ASP A 124 27.91 -19.41 -16.22
C ASP A 124 27.36 -20.81 -15.90
N LYS A 125 26.61 -21.45 -16.81
CA LYS A 125 25.89 -22.71 -16.52
C LYS A 125 26.25 -23.90 -17.42
N LYS A 126 26.48 -23.68 -18.72
CA LYS A 126 26.71 -24.77 -19.70
C LYS A 126 27.96 -24.57 -20.57
N ASN A 127 28.52 -23.36 -20.61
CA ASN A 127 29.63 -23.00 -21.51
C ASN A 127 30.85 -22.43 -20.77
N LEU A 128 31.14 -22.91 -19.56
CA LEU A 128 32.29 -22.45 -18.75
C LEU A 128 33.62 -22.54 -19.52
N GLY A 129 33.79 -23.59 -20.33
CA GLY A 129 34.99 -23.74 -21.18
C GLY A 129 35.11 -22.65 -22.26
N LYS A 130 33.99 -22.17 -22.82
CA LYS A 130 33.99 -21.04 -23.77
C LYS A 130 34.31 -19.72 -23.07
N ALA A 131 33.81 -19.54 -21.85
CA ALA A 131 34.13 -18.38 -21.01
C ALA A 131 35.63 -18.32 -20.73
N ALA A 132 36.21 -19.41 -20.23
CA ALA A 132 37.63 -19.51 -19.95
C ALA A 132 38.49 -19.31 -21.21
N ALA A 133 38.09 -19.91 -22.34
CA ALA A 133 38.79 -19.72 -23.61
C ALA A 133 38.74 -18.26 -24.09
N ALA A 134 37.59 -17.61 -24.00
CA ALA A 134 37.45 -16.19 -24.36
C ALA A 134 38.34 -15.31 -23.46
N GLU A 135 38.33 -15.55 -22.15
CA GLU A 135 39.14 -14.80 -21.17
C GLU A 135 40.65 -14.99 -21.40
N MET A 136 41.11 -16.20 -21.72
CA MET A 136 42.52 -16.49 -22.00
C MET A 136 43.02 -15.98 -23.36
N VAL A 137 42.15 -15.97 -24.38
CA VAL A 137 42.55 -15.57 -25.74
C VAL A 137 42.51 -14.06 -25.90
N ILE A 138 41.58 -13.37 -25.24
CA ILE A 138 41.34 -11.96 -25.52
C ILE A 138 42.52 -11.06 -25.11
N GLY A 139 43.18 -11.36 -24.00
CA GLY A 139 44.39 -10.64 -23.54
C GLY A 139 45.69 -11.11 -24.17
N ARG A 140 45.68 -12.11 -25.06
CA ARG A 140 46.92 -12.71 -25.56
C ARG A 140 47.70 -11.76 -26.47
N GLY A 141 48.99 -11.56 -26.17
CA GLY A 141 49.94 -10.85 -27.02
C GLY A 141 49.87 -9.33 -26.92
N ILE A 142 49.21 -8.81 -25.89
CA ILE A 142 49.13 -7.36 -25.65
C ILE A 142 50.37 -6.81 -24.93
N ASP A 143 51.14 -7.68 -24.26
CA ASP A 143 52.30 -7.31 -23.45
C ASP A 143 53.41 -6.65 -24.28
N THR A 144 53.54 -7.03 -25.56
CA THR A 144 54.44 -6.37 -26.53
C THR A 144 54.12 -4.87 -26.76
N PHE A 145 52.99 -4.40 -26.24
CA PHE A 145 52.49 -3.03 -26.39
C PHE A 145 52.22 -2.32 -25.05
N ALA A 146 52.88 -2.71 -23.95
CA ALA A 146 52.73 -2.06 -22.64
C ALA A 146 52.90 -0.53 -22.65
N ASP A 147 53.78 -0.01 -23.51
CA ASP A 147 53.99 1.43 -23.71
C ASP A 147 53.08 2.08 -24.76
N ARG A 148 52.28 1.29 -25.46
CA ARG A 148 51.40 1.73 -26.55
C ARG A 148 49.99 1.19 -26.35
N PRO A 149 49.22 1.73 -25.40
CA PRO A 149 47.90 1.20 -25.02
C PRO A 149 46.92 1.13 -26.20
N LEU A 150 47.03 2.02 -27.18
CA LEU A 150 46.20 1.97 -28.39
C LEU A 150 46.51 0.75 -29.28
N GLU A 151 47.78 0.33 -29.37
CA GLU A 151 48.15 -0.87 -30.12
C GLU A 151 47.68 -2.14 -29.40
N ALA A 152 47.76 -2.17 -28.06
CA ALA A 152 47.16 -3.23 -27.26
C ALA A 152 45.66 -3.36 -27.53
N VAL A 153 44.91 -2.25 -27.56
CA VAL A 153 43.47 -2.24 -27.88
C VAL A 153 43.18 -2.79 -29.28
N LYS A 154 44.04 -2.55 -30.28
CA LYS A 154 43.88 -3.15 -31.62
C LYS A 154 44.04 -4.67 -31.57
N VAL A 155 45.05 -5.17 -30.86
CA VAL A 155 45.26 -6.62 -30.69
C VAL A 155 44.05 -7.26 -30.01
N ILE A 156 43.54 -6.63 -28.96
CA ILE A 156 42.34 -7.08 -28.24
C ILE A 156 41.12 -7.14 -29.17
N ALA A 157 40.90 -6.12 -30.00
CA ALA A 157 39.81 -6.12 -30.98
C ALA A 157 39.95 -7.25 -32.03
N VAL A 158 41.18 -7.51 -32.51
CA VAL A 158 41.44 -8.63 -33.44
C VAL A 158 41.21 -9.98 -32.78
N ASN A 159 41.64 -10.15 -31.52
CA ASN A 159 41.40 -11.38 -30.76
C ASN A 159 39.91 -11.62 -30.53
N TYR A 160 39.15 -10.57 -30.24
CA TYR A 160 37.69 -10.63 -30.16
C TYR A 160 37.07 -11.11 -31.49
N ASP A 161 37.48 -10.54 -32.62
CA ASP A 161 36.96 -10.94 -33.94
C ASP A 161 37.25 -12.41 -34.26
N ARG A 162 38.41 -12.92 -33.81
CA ARG A 162 38.73 -14.35 -33.91
C ARG A 162 37.81 -15.21 -33.04
N LEU A 163 37.51 -14.78 -31.82
CA LEU A 163 36.58 -15.47 -30.91
C LEU A 163 35.15 -15.50 -31.45
N VAL A 164 34.72 -14.43 -32.10
CA VAL A 164 33.42 -14.37 -32.80
C VAL A 164 33.40 -15.37 -33.97
N LYS A 165 34.43 -15.36 -34.83
CA LYS A 165 34.55 -16.33 -35.94
C LYS A 165 34.57 -17.78 -35.47
N ALA A 166 35.17 -18.04 -34.30
CA ALA A 166 35.20 -19.36 -33.68
C ALA A 166 33.88 -19.75 -32.96
N GLY A 167 32.84 -18.89 -32.98
CA GLY A 167 31.58 -19.16 -32.27
C GLY A 167 31.73 -19.24 -30.75
N THR A 168 32.80 -18.63 -30.22
CA THR A 168 33.16 -18.62 -28.79
C THR A 168 32.69 -17.35 -28.08
N VAL A 169 32.26 -16.32 -28.82
CA VAL A 169 31.63 -15.08 -28.31
C VAL A 169 30.55 -14.65 -29.31
N PRO A 170 29.41 -14.07 -28.87
CA PRO A 170 28.36 -13.61 -29.77
C PRO A 170 28.82 -12.47 -30.68
N ASP A 171 28.45 -12.57 -31.97
CA ASP A 171 28.57 -11.48 -32.92
C ASP A 171 27.47 -10.42 -32.70
N GLY A 172 27.75 -9.18 -33.12
CA GLY A 172 26.76 -8.12 -33.22
C GLY A 172 27.07 -6.87 -32.40
N ALA A 173 26.18 -5.89 -32.55
CA ALA A 173 26.31 -4.62 -31.86
C ALA A 173 26.06 -4.77 -30.35
N ARG A 174 26.81 -4.01 -29.54
CA ARG A 174 26.45 -3.79 -28.15
C ARG A 174 25.16 -2.99 -28.07
N THR A 175 24.18 -3.49 -27.32
CA THR A 175 22.98 -2.71 -26.98
C THR A 175 23.31 -1.73 -25.86
N ILE A 176 23.77 -0.54 -26.23
CA ILE A 176 23.84 0.60 -25.32
C ILE A 176 22.40 1.00 -25.02
N SER A 177 21.85 0.48 -23.92
CA SER A 177 20.51 0.86 -23.48
C SER A 177 20.63 2.23 -22.80
N PRO A 178 20.16 3.33 -23.41
CA PRO A 178 20.20 4.64 -22.76
C PRO A 178 19.47 4.56 -21.42
N SER A 179 20.03 5.20 -20.41
CA SER A 179 19.56 5.12 -19.03
C SER A 179 18.21 5.82 -18.80
N LEU A 180 17.83 6.73 -19.70
CA LEU A 180 16.68 7.63 -19.55
C LEU A 180 15.30 6.94 -19.45
N PRO A 181 14.96 5.95 -20.31
CA PRO A 181 13.67 5.26 -20.22
C PRO A 181 13.51 4.46 -18.92
N ARG A 182 14.61 3.94 -18.37
CA ARG A 182 14.59 3.21 -17.09
C ARG A 182 14.37 4.14 -15.91
N PHE A 183 14.97 5.34 -15.91
CA PHE A 183 14.69 6.34 -14.88
C PHE A 183 13.26 6.87 -14.94
N LEU A 184 12.69 7.01 -16.15
CA LEU A 184 11.28 7.38 -16.32
C LEU A 184 10.33 6.31 -15.81
N LEU A 185 10.61 5.02 -16.06
CA LEU A 185 9.85 3.91 -15.50
C LEU A 185 9.94 3.88 -13.97
N ALA A 186 11.13 4.12 -13.40
CA ALA A 186 11.31 4.21 -11.97
C ALA A 186 10.52 5.39 -11.37
N ALA A 187 10.60 6.57 -12.00
CA ALA A 187 9.84 7.75 -11.57
C ALA A 187 8.33 7.54 -11.67
N ALA A 188 7.85 6.96 -12.76
CA ALA A 188 6.44 6.62 -12.94
C ALA A 188 5.95 5.59 -11.90
N ALA A 189 6.77 4.59 -11.57
CA ALA A 189 6.46 3.62 -10.53
C ALA A 189 6.34 4.30 -9.15
N VAL A 190 7.30 5.16 -8.79
CA VAL A 190 7.26 5.91 -7.52
C VAL A 190 6.03 6.82 -7.45
N LEU A 191 5.75 7.58 -8.51
CA LEU A 191 4.58 8.45 -8.58
C LEU A 191 3.27 7.65 -8.51
N GLY A 192 3.20 6.50 -9.18
CA GLY A 192 2.04 5.60 -9.11
C GLY A 192 1.76 5.12 -7.70
N VAL A 193 2.81 4.74 -6.95
CA VAL A 193 2.68 4.30 -5.55
C VAL A 193 2.21 5.44 -4.65
N VAL A 194 2.79 6.63 -4.79
CA VAL A 194 2.39 7.81 -4.02
C VAL A 194 0.94 8.19 -4.32
N ALA A 195 0.55 8.20 -5.60
CA ALA A 195 -0.81 8.49 -6.02
C ALA A 195 -1.81 7.47 -5.48
N ALA A 196 -1.51 6.17 -5.58
CA ALA A 196 -2.36 5.10 -5.06
C ALA A 196 -2.49 5.16 -3.53
N ALA A 197 -1.39 5.37 -2.81
CA ALA A 197 -1.39 5.53 -1.36
C ALA A 197 -2.20 6.76 -0.93
N THR A 198 -2.08 7.88 -1.65
CA THR A 198 -2.83 9.11 -1.39
C THR A 198 -4.32 8.91 -1.66
N ALA A 199 -4.68 8.27 -2.79
CA ALA A 199 -6.06 7.96 -3.13
C ALA A 199 -6.72 7.05 -2.07
N LEU A 200 -6.00 6.03 -1.62
CA LEU A 200 -6.46 5.12 -0.57
C LEU A 200 -6.59 5.82 0.79
N TYR A 201 -5.64 6.68 1.16
CA TYR A 201 -5.72 7.47 2.39
C TYR A 201 -6.94 8.40 2.38
N LEU A 202 -7.17 9.12 1.28
CA LEU A 202 -8.31 10.03 1.13
C LEU A 202 -9.63 9.25 1.08
N GLY A 203 -9.67 8.13 0.38
CA GLY A 203 -10.83 7.22 0.31
C GLY A 203 -11.18 6.67 1.68
N GLY A 204 -10.20 6.14 2.41
CA GLY A 204 -10.36 5.64 3.79
C GLY A 204 -10.81 6.73 4.76
N ARG A 205 -10.28 7.96 4.64
CA ARG A 205 -10.70 9.08 5.48
C ARG A 205 -12.15 9.50 5.22
N ARG A 206 -12.61 9.48 3.97
CA ARG A 206 -14.02 9.71 3.62
C ARG A 206 -14.93 8.59 4.11
N ALA A 207 -14.55 7.33 3.89
CA ALA A 207 -15.30 6.17 4.37
C ALA A 207 -15.41 6.16 5.90
N GLY A 208 -14.33 6.50 6.60
CA GLY A 208 -14.30 6.61 8.06
C GLY A 208 -15.23 7.72 8.60
N ARG A 209 -15.26 8.88 7.94
CA ARG A 209 -16.22 9.96 8.30
C ARG A 209 -17.68 9.53 8.11
N LEU A 210 -17.97 8.83 7.01
CA LEU A 210 -19.32 8.31 6.75
C LEU A 210 -19.73 7.22 7.76
N ALA A 211 -18.80 6.34 8.13
CA ALA A 211 -19.04 5.32 9.15
C ALA A 211 -19.25 5.92 10.54
N ALA A 212 -18.48 6.95 10.90
CA ALA A 212 -18.66 7.69 12.15
C ALA A 212 -20.02 8.40 12.21
N ALA A 213 -20.43 9.07 11.12
CA ALA A 213 -21.75 9.71 11.04
C ALA A 213 -22.90 8.70 11.16
N ARG A 214 -22.76 7.51 10.58
CA ARG A 214 -23.76 6.43 10.72
C ARG A 214 -23.81 5.85 12.13
N ARG A 215 -22.70 5.82 12.87
CA ARG A 215 -22.68 5.38 14.28
C ARG A 215 -23.39 6.38 15.19
N VAL A 216 -23.08 7.66 15.07
CA VAL A 216 -23.76 8.73 15.84
C VAL A 216 -25.28 8.64 15.69
N ARG A 217 -25.77 8.45 14.46
CA ARG A 217 -27.22 8.33 14.21
C ARG A 217 -27.85 7.07 14.81
N ARG A 218 -27.09 5.96 14.93
CA ARG A 218 -27.58 4.73 15.58
C ARG A 218 -27.58 4.87 17.10
N ASP A 219 -26.58 5.56 17.65
CA ASP A 219 -26.48 5.81 19.09
C ASP A 219 -27.65 6.72 19.53
N GLU A 220 -27.98 7.77 18.77
CA GLU A 220 -29.15 8.64 19.01
C GLU A 220 -30.50 7.89 18.96
N LEU A 221 -30.65 6.91 18.06
CA LEU A 221 -31.84 6.07 17.97
C LEU A 221 -31.97 5.11 19.17
N THR A 222 -30.85 4.58 19.64
CA THR A 222 -30.81 3.66 20.79
C THR A 222 -31.22 4.39 22.08
N ASP A 223 -30.68 5.58 22.30
CA ASP A 223 -31.03 6.42 23.46
C ASP A 223 -32.52 6.79 23.48
N SER A 224 -33.09 7.11 22.31
CA SER A 224 -34.52 7.45 22.17
C SER A 224 -35.43 6.26 22.52
N ARG A 225 -35.02 5.03 22.16
CA ARG A 225 -35.78 3.81 22.49
C ARG A 225 -35.66 3.45 23.98
N SER A 226 -34.48 3.62 24.57
CA SER A 226 -34.28 3.45 26.02
C SER A 226 -35.12 4.43 26.84
N ALA A 227 -35.18 5.70 26.41
CA ALA A 227 -36.04 6.70 27.04
C ALA A 227 -37.53 6.36 26.93
N LEU A 228 -37.97 5.88 25.75
CA LEU A 228 -39.35 5.45 25.53
C LEU A 228 -39.72 4.23 26.39
N GLY A 229 -38.83 3.24 26.50
CA GLY A 229 -38.99 2.08 27.37
C GLY A 229 -39.12 2.46 28.86
N ALA A 230 -38.29 3.38 29.32
CA ALA A 230 -38.36 3.91 30.69
C ALA A 230 -39.68 4.66 30.94
N ALA A 231 -40.12 5.50 29.99
CA ALA A 231 -41.39 6.21 30.10
C ALA A 231 -42.60 5.25 30.13
N THR A 232 -42.58 4.19 29.33
CA THR A 232 -43.63 3.16 29.38
C THR A 232 -43.67 2.38 30.68
N ALA A 233 -42.51 2.07 31.27
CA ALA A 233 -42.45 1.42 32.57
C ALA A 233 -43.01 2.33 33.68
N GLY A 234 -42.71 3.63 33.62
CA GLY A 234 -43.30 4.63 34.52
C GLY A 234 -44.83 4.71 34.40
N LEU A 235 -45.37 4.65 33.18
CA LEU A 235 -46.82 4.59 32.95
C LEU A 235 -47.44 3.30 33.51
N ALA A 236 -46.78 2.15 33.33
CA ALA A 236 -47.26 0.87 33.88
C ALA A 236 -47.36 0.94 35.42
N GLN A 237 -46.37 1.55 36.09
CA GLN A 237 -46.42 1.75 37.54
C GLN A 237 -47.62 2.62 37.96
N GLN A 238 -47.88 3.73 37.26
CA GLN A 238 -49.05 4.59 37.54
C GLN A 238 -50.38 3.85 37.40
N ILE A 239 -50.49 2.93 36.43
CA ILE A 239 -51.68 2.08 36.25
C ILE A 239 -51.80 1.11 37.43
N ILE A 240 -50.71 0.45 37.84
CA ILE A 240 -50.70 -0.48 38.99
C ILE A 240 -51.11 0.25 40.27
N ASP A 241 -50.66 1.49 40.46
CA ASP A 241 -51.02 2.30 41.64
C ASP A 241 -52.53 2.67 41.65
N LEU A 242 -53.22 2.64 40.50
CA LEU A 242 -54.66 2.85 40.36
C LEU A 242 -55.49 1.57 40.59
N ASP A 243 -54.89 0.37 40.54
CA ASP A 243 -55.59 -0.91 40.70
C ASP A 243 -56.36 -1.04 42.02
N PRO A 244 -55.81 -0.62 43.19
CA PRO A 244 -56.54 -0.70 44.45
C PRO A 244 -57.79 0.19 44.45
N GLN A 245 -57.71 1.37 43.84
CA GLN A 245 -58.85 2.30 43.73
C GLN A 245 -59.93 1.73 42.82
N TYR A 246 -59.54 1.13 41.69
CA TYR A 246 -60.45 0.44 40.79
C TYR A 246 -61.16 -0.74 41.49
N ALA A 247 -60.43 -1.58 42.24
CA ALA A 247 -61.01 -2.69 42.98
C ALA A 247 -62.05 -2.24 44.01
N LEU A 248 -61.79 -1.13 44.72
CA LEU A 248 -62.72 -0.55 45.68
C LEU A 248 -64.00 0.01 45.02
N VAL A 249 -63.87 0.65 43.86
CA VAL A 249 -65.02 1.20 43.12
C VAL A 249 -65.85 0.09 42.48
N HIS A 250 -65.20 -0.92 41.90
CA HIS A 250 -65.86 -2.04 41.21
C HIS A 250 -66.61 -2.97 42.18
N GLY A 251 -66.13 -3.13 43.42
CA GLY A 251 -66.80 -3.92 44.45
C GLY A 251 -68.12 -3.32 44.99
N ARG A 252 -68.46 -2.07 44.63
CA ARG A 252 -69.73 -1.42 45.03
C ARG A 252 -70.83 -1.69 43.99
N ARG A 253 -72.07 -1.89 44.44
CA ARG A 253 -73.25 -2.10 43.58
C ARG A 253 -73.39 -0.91 42.61
N GLY A 254 -73.18 -1.13 41.30
CA GLY A 254 -73.17 -0.08 40.26
C GLY A 254 -71.78 0.47 39.89
N GLY A 255 -70.69 -0.04 40.48
CA GLY A 255 -69.32 0.40 40.25
C GLY A 255 -68.83 0.26 38.81
N ASP A 256 -69.39 -0.69 38.06
CA ASP A 256 -69.03 -0.97 36.68
C ASP A 256 -69.46 0.14 35.70
N ASP A 257 -70.46 0.95 36.07
CA ASP A 257 -70.97 2.08 35.28
C ASP A 257 -70.40 3.44 35.75
N SER A 258 -69.49 3.42 36.73
CA SER A 258 -68.81 4.63 37.19
C SER A 258 -67.93 5.22 36.08
N SER A 259 -67.90 6.54 35.96
CA SER A 259 -67.04 7.25 35.00
C SER A 259 -65.56 6.91 35.20
N PHE A 260 -65.15 6.63 36.43
CA PHE A 260 -63.82 6.15 36.79
C PHE A 260 -63.52 4.78 36.17
N GLY A 261 -64.39 3.79 36.39
CA GLY A 261 -64.15 2.42 35.90
C GLY A 261 -64.09 2.31 34.38
N ARG A 262 -64.87 3.12 33.65
CA ARG A 262 -64.78 3.21 32.18
C ARG A 262 -63.44 3.82 31.72
N ARG A 263 -63.02 4.92 32.33
CA ARG A 263 -61.77 5.61 31.98
C ARG A 263 -60.53 4.79 32.33
N TYR A 264 -60.53 4.09 33.46
CA TYR A 264 -59.46 3.18 33.83
C TYR A 264 -59.33 2.02 32.83
N ARG A 265 -60.44 1.37 32.43
CA ARG A 265 -60.42 0.33 31.39
C ARG A 265 -59.93 0.84 30.03
N GLN A 266 -60.31 2.07 29.67
CA GLN A 266 -59.83 2.70 28.45
C GLN A 266 -58.32 2.98 28.52
N LEU A 267 -57.82 3.47 29.66
CA LEU A 267 -56.40 3.72 29.89
C LEU A 267 -55.57 2.43 29.79
N THR A 268 -56.03 1.33 30.40
CA THR A 268 -55.34 0.04 30.32
C THR A 268 -55.38 -0.56 28.92
N SER A 269 -56.49 -0.43 28.19
CA SER A 269 -56.55 -0.85 26.78
C SER A 269 -55.65 -0.02 25.88
N ASP A 270 -55.58 1.29 26.11
CA ASP A 270 -54.72 2.20 25.35
C ASP A 270 -53.23 1.96 25.65
N HIS A 271 -52.91 1.55 26.88
CA HIS A 271 -51.56 1.13 27.25
C HIS A 271 -51.17 -0.20 26.60
N ALA A 272 -52.06 -1.21 26.60
CA ALA A 272 -51.82 -2.48 25.91
C ALA A 272 -51.61 -2.28 24.40
N ALA A 273 -52.46 -1.47 23.75
CA ALA A 273 -52.30 -1.13 22.33
C ALA A 273 -51.00 -0.35 22.04
N LEU A 274 -50.49 0.40 23.01
CA LEU A 274 -49.20 1.08 22.91
C LEU A 274 -48.03 0.08 23.00
N LEU A 275 -48.11 -0.93 23.86
CA LEU A 275 -47.09 -2.00 23.94
C LEU A 275 -47.02 -2.83 22.65
N ASP A 276 -48.16 -3.15 22.03
CA ASP A 276 -48.20 -3.85 20.75
C ASP A 276 -47.53 -3.03 19.62
N ARG A 277 -47.78 -1.72 19.59
CA ARG A 277 -47.15 -0.80 18.62
C ARG A 277 -45.65 -0.63 18.85
N LEU A 278 -45.20 -0.71 20.09
CA LEU A 278 -43.78 -0.71 20.44
C LEU A 278 -43.07 -2.00 20.02
N ALA A 279 -43.75 -3.14 20.15
CA ALA A 279 -43.22 -4.43 19.72
C ALA A 279 -43.13 -4.55 18.19
N ALA A 280 -44.06 -3.91 17.46
CA ALA A 280 -44.11 -3.89 16.00
C ALA A 280 -43.25 -2.80 15.33
N LEU A 281 -42.53 -1.99 16.11
CA LEU A 281 -41.78 -0.85 15.59
C LEU A 281 -40.47 -1.28 14.90
N ASP A 282 -40.24 -0.78 13.67
CA ASP A 282 -38.97 -0.95 12.95
C ASP A 282 -37.94 0.10 13.39
N ASP A 283 -36.67 -0.28 13.42
CA ASP A 283 -35.54 0.49 13.98
C ASP A 283 -35.23 1.78 13.19
N ALA A 284 -35.82 1.95 12.01
CA ALA A 284 -35.54 3.08 11.11
C ALA A 284 -36.57 4.23 11.16
N ASP A 285 -37.70 4.09 11.87
CA ASP A 285 -38.80 5.06 11.81
C ASP A 285 -38.80 6.07 12.98
N GLU A 286 -37.97 7.12 12.85
CA GLU A 286 -37.89 8.24 13.82
C GLU A 286 -39.23 8.97 14.03
N ALA A 287 -40.09 9.03 13.01
CA ALA A 287 -41.37 9.73 13.10
C ALA A 287 -42.36 8.94 13.97
N ALA A 288 -42.36 7.61 13.83
CA ALA A 288 -43.16 6.72 14.65
C ALA A 288 -42.71 6.74 16.14
N VAL A 289 -41.41 6.74 16.42
CA VAL A 289 -40.87 6.89 17.80
C VAL A 289 -41.39 8.18 18.45
N ARG A 290 -41.30 9.33 17.76
CA ARG A 290 -41.80 10.62 18.28
C ARG A 290 -43.32 10.64 18.50
N LYS A 291 -44.09 9.88 17.72
CA LYS A 291 -45.54 9.74 17.91
C LYS A 291 -45.84 8.92 19.17
N LEU A 292 -45.08 7.86 19.41
CA LEU A 292 -45.23 7.01 20.60
C LEU A 292 -44.86 7.74 21.89
N VAL A 293 -43.77 8.51 21.92
CA VAL A 293 -43.40 9.34 23.09
C VAL A 293 -44.56 10.25 23.51
N ARG A 294 -45.13 11.00 22.56
CA ARG A 294 -46.29 11.88 22.81
C ARG A 294 -47.51 11.11 23.31
N ARG A 295 -47.70 9.86 22.84
CA ARG A 295 -48.79 9.00 23.29
C ARG A 295 -48.58 8.53 24.73
N VAL A 296 -47.36 8.15 25.11
CA VAL A 296 -47.02 7.81 26.51
C VAL A 296 -47.26 8.99 27.44
N GLU A 297 -46.80 10.20 27.07
CA GLU A 297 -47.03 11.41 27.86
C GLU A 297 -48.53 11.75 28.01
N SER A 298 -49.31 11.57 26.94
CA SER A 298 -50.77 11.75 26.96
C SER A 298 -51.43 10.76 27.93
N LEU A 299 -51.08 9.48 27.88
CA LEU A 299 -51.63 8.45 28.77
C LEU A 299 -51.18 8.66 30.22
N SER A 300 -49.95 9.10 30.47
CA SER A 300 -49.47 9.42 31.82
C SER A 300 -50.24 10.59 32.42
N ARG A 301 -50.54 11.65 31.64
CA ARG A 301 -51.41 12.74 32.09
C ARG A 301 -52.83 12.26 32.38
N GLN A 302 -53.37 11.32 31.61
CA GLN A 302 -54.69 10.73 31.88
C GLN A 302 -54.68 9.90 33.17
N ALA A 303 -53.62 9.11 33.41
CA ALA A 303 -53.44 8.35 34.64
C ALA A 303 -53.37 9.27 35.88
N GLN A 304 -52.60 10.36 35.79
CA GLN A 304 -52.53 11.37 36.84
C GLN A 304 -53.88 12.06 37.10
N ALA A 305 -54.57 12.50 36.05
CA ALA A 305 -55.89 13.11 36.20
C ALA A 305 -56.93 12.16 36.82
N LEU A 306 -56.82 10.85 36.53
CA LEU A 306 -57.63 9.81 37.16
C LEU A 306 -57.29 9.63 38.64
N ALA A 307 -56.01 9.66 39.01
CA ALA A 307 -55.55 9.58 40.39
C ALA A 307 -56.00 10.80 41.22
N ASP A 308 -55.95 11.99 40.63
CA ASP A 308 -56.27 13.27 41.29
C ASP A 308 -57.78 13.57 41.35
N GLY A 309 -58.63 12.68 40.80
CA GLY A 309 -60.09 12.84 40.81
C GLY A 309 -60.63 14.01 39.98
N HIS A 310 -59.80 14.60 39.10
CA HIS A 310 -60.18 15.74 38.26
C HIS A 310 -60.63 15.27 36.86
N PRO A 311 -61.69 15.86 36.27
CA PRO A 311 -62.00 15.61 34.86
C PRO A 311 -60.88 16.20 33.99
N ALA A 312 -60.16 15.33 33.27
CA ALA A 312 -59.15 15.73 32.30
C ALA A 312 -59.73 16.68 31.23
N PRO A 313 -58.95 17.65 30.71
CA PRO A 313 -59.40 18.52 29.63
C PRO A 313 -59.60 17.69 28.35
N ASN A 314 -60.77 17.84 27.73
CA ASN A 314 -61.13 17.21 26.46
C ASN A 314 -60.26 17.79 25.33
N ASP A 315 -59.21 17.09 24.92
CA ASP A 315 -58.62 17.32 23.60
C ASP A 315 -59.41 16.51 22.55
N PRO A 316 -59.90 17.14 21.46
CA PRO A 316 -60.69 16.47 20.45
C PRO A 316 -59.86 15.43 19.67
N PRO A 317 -60.50 14.37 19.15
CA PRO A 317 -59.83 13.34 18.38
C PRO A 317 -59.28 13.94 17.08
N GLN A 318 -57.96 13.92 16.91
CA GLN A 318 -57.34 14.13 15.60
C GLN A 318 -57.72 12.95 14.70
N ARG A 319 -58.70 13.17 13.82
CA ARG A 319 -58.97 12.29 12.68
C ARG A 319 -57.80 12.41 11.70
N GLU A 320 -57.10 11.31 11.49
CA GLU A 320 -56.13 11.14 10.41
C GLU A 320 -56.84 11.24 9.05
N LYS A 321 -56.24 12.00 8.13
CA LYS A 321 -56.34 11.82 6.68
C LYS A 321 -54.95 11.45 6.18
#